data_AF-A0A9E0H6T1-F1
#
_entry.id   AF-A0A9E0H6T1-F1
#
_cell.length_a   1.000
_cell.length_b   1.000
_cell.length_c   1.000
_cell.angle_alpha   90.00
_cell.angle_beta   90.00
_cell.angle_gamma   90.00
#
_symmetry.space_group_name_H-M   'P 1'
#
loop_
_entity.id
_entity.type
_entity.pdbx_description
1 polymer ?
#
loop_
_entity_poly.entity_id
_entity_poly.type
_entity_poly.pdbx_seq_one_letter_code
_entity_poly.pdbx_strand_id
1 'polypeptide(L)'
;MPALARWDAFLTQIRSRHEQVRADALANGRAFIASVAAGGDYQPLSHQLSAVKHRLQDLEAKIMDTWHAQVDDAILAEGNSVERRDAACAQGVALGHQLEDARDDLETALMAELARARYQAAQAALVPVVCASCGAAYQPPHSFRLIEMACTCGAPVRYDPDELMRSAGAIGTHAISQEAAAAELAAMRAADRAARGARSPTPLHLLQAWEAAQIAYWRRYLAARAWFEPELGRDPALEVKKRMEQWYQYTADQEEAWRAAGRPRAI
;
A
#
# COMPACT_ATOMS: atom_id res chain seq x y z
N MET A 1 36.37 5.96 17.68
CA MET A 1 35.32 4.94 17.44
C MET A 1 35.51 4.42 16.03
N PRO A 2 35.61 3.09 15.81
CA PRO A 2 35.79 2.50 14.48
C PRO A 2 34.69 2.92 13.49
N ALA A 3 34.98 2.94 12.20
CA ALA A 3 34.05 3.30 11.11
C ALA A 3 32.78 2.45 11.14
N LEU A 4 32.90 1.13 11.33
CA LEU A 4 31.75 0.23 11.46
C LEU A 4 30.85 0.60 12.65
N ALA A 5 31.44 0.89 13.81
CA ALA A 5 30.65 1.28 14.99
C ALA A 5 29.97 2.65 14.81
N ARG A 6 30.62 3.59 14.10
CA ARG A 6 29.99 4.87 13.70
C ARG A 6 28.83 4.64 12.75
N TRP A 7 28.99 3.72 11.81
CA TRP A 7 27.95 3.37 10.85
C TRP A 7 26.71 2.77 11.52
N ASP A 8 26.90 1.79 12.41
CA ASP A 8 25.80 1.18 13.17
C ASP A 8 25.05 2.21 14.02
N ALA A 9 25.78 3.12 14.68
CA ALA A 9 25.20 4.19 15.46
C ALA A 9 24.38 5.16 14.59
N PHE A 10 24.90 5.50 13.40
CA PHE A 10 24.20 6.34 12.43
C PHE A 10 22.92 5.67 11.90
N LEU A 11 22.97 4.41 11.50
CA LEU A 11 21.79 3.65 11.05
C LEU A 11 20.72 3.58 12.15
N THR A 12 21.14 3.38 13.40
CA THR A 12 20.26 3.38 14.57
C THR A 12 19.59 4.75 14.77
N GLN A 13 20.34 5.84 14.61
CA GLN A 13 19.83 7.20 14.69
C GLN A 13 18.80 7.50 13.59
N ILE A 14 19.08 7.12 12.34
CA ILE A 14 18.15 7.28 11.21
C ILE A 14 16.86 6.52 11.47
N ARG A 15 16.96 5.24 11.86
CA ARG A 15 15.79 4.42 12.20
C ARG A 15 14.94 5.05 13.29
N SER A 16 15.55 5.44 14.41
CA SER A 16 14.86 6.06 15.55
C SER A 16 14.18 7.36 15.15
N ARG A 17 14.85 8.19 14.33
CA ARG A 17 14.27 9.46 13.84
C ARG A 17 13.10 9.21 12.90
N HIS A 18 13.22 8.23 12.00
CA HIS A 18 12.17 7.84 11.07
C HIS A 18 10.92 7.33 11.83
N GLU A 19 11.11 6.44 12.81
CA GLU A 19 10.06 5.94 13.69
C GLU A 19 9.36 7.08 14.45
N GLN A 20 10.12 8.02 15.02
CA GLN A 20 9.55 9.20 15.69
C GLN A 20 8.68 10.03 14.76
N VAL A 21 9.16 10.34 13.55
CA VAL A 21 8.39 11.14 12.57
C VAL A 21 7.09 10.44 12.18
N ARG A 22 7.12 9.12 11.99
CA ARG A 22 5.91 8.33 11.72
C ARG A 22 4.95 8.32 12.91
N ALA A 23 5.45 8.15 14.13
CA ALA A 23 4.64 8.16 15.34
C ALA A 23 3.94 9.52 15.53
N ASP A 24 4.67 10.62 15.34
CA ASP A 24 4.10 11.97 15.40
C ASP A 24 3.03 12.17 14.31
N ALA A 25 3.30 11.71 13.09
CA ALA A 25 2.36 11.80 11.98
C ALA A 25 1.09 10.96 12.21
N LEU A 26 1.21 9.76 12.78
CA LEU A 26 0.07 8.93 13.17
C LEU A 26 -0.77 9.62 14.25
N ALA A 27 -0.14 10.14 15.31
CA ALA A 27 -0.86 10.81 16.39
C ALA A 27 -1.63 12.03 15.89
N ASN A 28 -0.97 12.89 15.11
CA ASN A 28 -1.59 14.09 14.54
C ASN A 28 -2.67 13.73 13.51
N GLY A 29 -2.41 12.74 12.66
CA GLY A 29 -3.36 12.26 11.66
C GLY A 29 -4.64 11.71 12.30
N ARG A 30 -4.52 10.92 13.36
CA ARG A 30 -5.67 10.40 14.12
C ARG A 30 -6.48 11.49 14.79
N ALA A 31 -5.81 12.46 15.41
CA ALA A 31 -6.49 13.62 16.00
C ALA A 31 -7.26 14.42 14.93
N PHE A 32 -6.67 14.60 13.75
CA PHE A 32 -7.35 15.25 12.62
C PHE A 32 -8.51 14.40 12.07
N ILE A 33 -8.34 13.09 11.90
CA ILE A 33 -9.42 12.18 11.47
C ILE A 33 -10.62 12.31 12.39
N ALA A 34 -10.41 12.32 13.71
CA ALA A 34 -11.48 12.49 14.68
C ALA A 34 -12.27 13.79 14.51
N SER A 35 -11.64 14.87 14.04
CA SER A 35 -12.32 16.16 13.82
C SER A 35 -13.10 16.24 12.50
N VAL A 36 -12.76 15.41 11.50
CA VAL A 36 -13.37 15.45 10.15
C VAL A 36 -14.18 14.20 9.79
N ALA A 37 -14.21 13.18 10.65
CA ALA A 37 -14.88 11.90 10.37
C ALA A 37 -16.39 12.03 10.10
N ALA A 38 -17.06 13.05 10.64
CA ALA A 38 -18.49 13.30 10.45
C ALA A 38 -18.83 14.20 9.25
N GLY A 39 -17.93 14.38 8.28
CA GLY A 39 -18.18 15.15 7.05
C GLY A 39 -17.36 16.44 6.89
N GLY A 40 -16.22 16.58 7.59
CA GLY A 40 -15.30 17.70 7.39
C GLY A 40 -14.45 17.56 6.12
N ASP A 41 -13.74 18.62 5.72
CA ASP A 41 -12.75 18.53 4.64
C ASP A 41 -11.51 17.73 5.11
N TYR A 42 -11.18 16.65 4.40
CA TYR A 42 -10.02 15.82 4.71
C TYR A 42 -8.79 16.12 3.85
N GLN A 43 -8.88 17.02 2.85
CA GLN A 43 -7.73 17.38 2.00
C GLN A 43 -6.49 17.86 2.80
N PRO A 44 -6.63 18.58 3.93
CA PRO A 44 -5.47 18.95 4.74
C PRO A 44 -4.65 17.74 5.24
N LEU A 45 -5.29 16.59 5.49
CA LEU A 45 -4.58 15.36 5.86
C LEU A 45 -3.64 14.90 4.73
N SER A 46 -4.12 14.88 3.49
CA SER A 46 -3.32 14.48 2.33
C SER A 46 -2.11 15.41 2.12
N HIS A 47 -2.30 16.72 2.25
CA HIS A 47 -1.21 17.69 2.15
C HIS A 47 -0.17 17.48 3.27
N GLN A 48 -0.62 17.27 4.50
CA GLN A 48 0.26 16.97 5.62
C GLN A 48 1.05 15.68 5.40
N LEU A 49 0.40 14.61 4.92
CA LEU A 49 1.05 13.34 4.63
C LEU A 49 2.10 13.46 3.52
N SER A 50 1.87 14.28 2.51
CA SER A 50 2.86 14.57 1.46
C SER A 50 4.12 15.22 2.04
N ALA A 51 3.97 16.18 2.95
CA ALA A 51 5.11 16.82 3.63
C ALA A 51 5.86 15.82 4.55
N VAL A 52 5.14 14.96 5.26
CA VAL A 52 5.73 13.89 6.06
C VAL A 52 6.50 12.90 5.18
N LYS A 53 5.93 12.49 4.05
CA LYS A 53 6.55 11.59 3.08
C LYS A 53 7.89 12.12 2.60
N HIS A 54 7.95 13.40 2.20
CA HIS A 54 9.20 14.04 1.80
C HIS A 54 10.24 13.99 2.92
N ARG A 55 9.85 14.33 4.15
CA ARG A 55 10.76 14.32 5.30
C ARG A 55 11.29 12.91 5.62
N LEU A 56 10.49 11.87 5.40
CA LEU A 56 10.94 10.47 5.57
C LEU A 56 11.90 10.07 4.44
N GLN A 57 11.61 10.44 3.19
CA GLN A 57 12.52 10.26 2.05
C GLN A 57 13.87 10.95 2.25
N ASP A 58 13.89 12.16 2.82
CA ASP A 58 15.14 12.86 3.16
C ASP A 58 15.98 12.09 4.20
N LEU A 59 15.34 11.35 5.12
CA LEU A 59 16.05 10.50 6.08
C LEU A 59 16.58 9.22 5.43
N GLU A 60 15.80 8.63 4.52
CA GLU A 60 16.19 7.45 3.75
C GLU A 60 17.39 7.75 2.85
N ALA A 61 17.37 8.86 2.11
CA ALA A 61 18.45 9.27 1.20
C ALA A 61 19.79 9.45 1.92
N LYS A 62 19.76 9.99 3.16
CA LYS A 62 20.97 10.17 3.98
C LYS A 62 21.75 8.89 4.23
N ILE A 63 21.11 7.71 4.16
CA ILE A 63 21.80 6.43 4.31
C ILE A 63 22.88 6.29 3.23
N MET A 64 22.48 6.38 1.96
CA MET A 64 23.43 6.19 0.85
C MET A 64 24.33 7.40 0.65
N ASP A 65 23.85 8.62 0.90
CA ASP A 65 24.68 9.82 0.85
C ASP A 65 25.84 9.73 1.86
N THR A 66 25.53 9.33 3.10
CA THR A 66 26.55 9.17 4.16
C THR A 66 27.48 8.01 3.85
N TRP A 67 26.94 6.91 3.31
CA TRP A 67 27.74 5.77 2.89
C TRP A 67 28.84 6.19 1.92
N HIS A 68 28.46 6.82 0.81
CA HIS A 68 29.38 7.24 -0.24
C HIS A 68 30.31 8.38 0.19
N ALA A 69 29.85 9.30 1.04
CA ALA A 69 30.65 10.45 1.43
C ALA A 69 31.67 10.16 2.54
N GLN A 70 31.39 9.22 3.44
CA GLN A 70 32.12 9.12 4.72
C GLN A 70 32.45 7.71 5.20
N VAL A 71 31.70 6.69 4.79
CA VAL A 71 31.78 5.36 5.41
C VAL A 71 32.61 4.39 4.57
N ASP A 72 32.37 4.39 3.26
CA ASP A 72 32.97 3.47 2.29
C ASP A 72 34.50 3.44 2.42
N ASP A 73 35.15 4.56 2.11
CA ASP A 73 36.61 4.69 2.14
C ASP A 73 37.16 4.54 3.58
N ALA A 74 36.42 4.98 4.59
CA ALA A 74 36.85 4.91 5.98
C ALA A 74 36.95 3.47 6.51
N ILE A 75 36.03 2.59 6.12
CA ILE A 75 36.08 1.17 6.51
C ILE A 75 37.35 0.51 5.94
N LEU A 76 37.67 0.78 4.66
CA LEU A 76 38.85 0.23 4.01
C LEU A 76 40.14 0.82 4.57
N ALA A 77 40.18 2.13 4.85
CA ALA A 77 41.34 2.80 5.44
C ALA A 77 41.67 2.29 6.85
N GLU A 78 40.69 1.78 7.59
CA GLU A 78 40.88 1.10 8.88
C GLU A 78 41.39 -0.36 8.74
N GLY A 79 41.66 -0.83 7.52
CA GLY A 79 42.20 -2.16 7.25
C GLY A 79 41.17 -3.29 7.25
N ASN A 80 39.87 -2.98 7.19
CA ASN A 80 38.83 -4.00 7.05
C ASN A 80 38.82 -4.58 5.63
N SER A 81 38.36 -5.83 5.51
CA SER A 81 38.22 -6.49 4.21
C SER A 81 37.06 -5.93 3.38
N VAL A 82 37.09 -6.16 2.07
CA VAL A 82 36.02 -5.78 1.13
C VAL A 82 34.70 -6.45 1.52
N GLU A 83 34.72 -7.70 1.99
CA GLU A 83 33.52 -8.42 2.42
C GLU A 83 32.84 -7.74 3.61
N ARG A 84 33.63 -7.22 4.58
CA ARG A 84 33.08 -6.48 5.72
C ARG A 84 32.47 -5.15 5.29
N ARG A 85 33.11 -4.46 4.35
CA ARG A 85 32.61 -3.22 3.76
C ARG A 85 31.30 -3.48 2.99
N ASP A 86 31.25 -4.50 2.15
CA ASP A 86 30.05 -4.85 1.39
C ASP A 86 28.90 -5.29 2.29
N ALA A 87 29.19 -6.03 3.37
CA ALA A 87 28.19 -6.38 4.38
C ALA A 87 27.61 -5.13 5.08
N ALA A 88 28.45 -4.14 5.41
CA ALA A 88 28.00 -2.87 5.99
C ALA A 88 27.14 -2.05 5.02
N CYS A 89 27.49 -2.04 3.72
CA CYS A 89 26.66 -1.42 2.68
C CYS A 89 25.29 -2.11 2.59
N ALA A 90 25.29 -3.45 2.56
CA ALA A 90 24.07 -4.25 2.49
C ALA A 90 23.14 -4.00 3.69
N GLN A 91 23.69 -3.75 4.89
CA GLN A 91 22.89 -3.34 6.06
C GLN A 91 22.19 -2.00 5.84
N GLY A 92 22.89 -1.01 5.25
CA GLY A 92 22.30 0.28 4.89
C GLY A 92 21.17 0.14 3.88
N VAL A 93 21.40 -0.60 2.80
CA VAL A 93 20.40 -0.88 1.76
C VAL A 93 19.19 -1.60 2.35
N ALA A 94 19.41 -2.61 3.19
CA ALA A 94 18.34 -3.35 3.84
C ALA A 94 17.50 -2.44 4.76
N LEU A 95 18.15 -1.56 5.53
CA LEU A 95 17.43 -0.57 6.33
C LEU A 95 16.63 0.39 5.43
N GLY A 96 17.23 0.91 4.36
CA GLY A 96 16.56 1.79 3.40
C GLY A 96 15.24 1.20 2.89
N HIS A 97 15.26 -0.06 2.47
CA HIS A 97 14.04 -0.78 2.04
C HIS A 97 13.01 -0.92 3.17
N GLN A 98 13.44 -1.20 4.40
CA GLN A 98 12.53 -1.31 5.56
C GLN A 98 11.86 0.03 5.88
N LEU A 99 12.61 1.14 5.80
CA LEU A 99 12.08 2.47 6.05
C LEU A 99 11.10 2.89 4.93
N GLU A 100 11.44 2.61 3.68
CA GLU A 100 10.56 2.84 2.53
C GLU A 100 9.22 2.10 2.67
N ASP A 101 9.26 0.80 2.99
CA ASP A 101 8.06 -0.01 3.21
C ASP A 101 7.21 0.62 4.34
N ALA A 102 7.85 0.99 5.45
CA ALA A 102 7.19 1.61 6.60
C ALA A 102 6.61 3.00 6.30
N ARG A 103 7.26 3.80 5.44
CA ARG A 103 6.77 5.09 4.96
C ARG A 103 5.50 4.90 4.13
N ASP A 104 5.51 3.97 3.19
CA ASP A 104 4.36 3.72 2.32
C ASP A 104 3.14 3.22 3.11
N ASP A 105 3.35 2.41 4.15
CA ASP A 105 2.27 1.92 5.01
C ASP A 105 1.56 3.03 5.82
N LEU A 106 2.23 4.16 6.08
CA LEU A 106 1.70 5.25 6.90
C LEU A 106 0.44 5.88 6.29
N GLU A 107 0.50 6.23 5.01
CA GLU A 107 -0.60 6.88 4.31
C GLU A 107 -1.79 5.94 4.19
N THR A 108 -1.54 4.68 3.78
CA THR A 108 -2.56 3.64 3.69
C THR A 108 -3.28 3.44 5.03
N ALA A 109 -2.54 3.34 6.14
CA ALA A 109 -3.13 3.15 7.47
C ALA A 109 -4.05 4.31 7.87
N LEU A 110 -3.62 5.57 7.71
CA LEU A 110 -4.43 6.73 8.09
C LEU A 110 -5.65 6.92 7.17
N MET A 111 -5.49 6.67 5.87
CA MET A 111 -6.62 6.78 4.93
C MET A 111 -7.64 5.65 5.13
N ALA A 112 -7.19 4.44 5.48
CA ALA A 112 -8.08 3.34 5.87
C ALA A 112 -8.81 3.64 7.18
N GLU A 113 -8.12 4.22 8.17
CA GLU A 113 -8.73 4.67 9.43
C GLU A 113 -9.80 5.74 9.20
N LEU A 114 -9.50 6.76 8.38
CA LEU A 114 -10.46 7.80 7.97
C LEU A 114 -11.69 7.21 7.28
N ALA A 115 -11.49 6.29 6.33
CA ALA A 115 -12.58 5.64 5.61
C ALA A 115 -13.50 4.86 6.55
N ARG A 116 -12.93 4.10 7.50
CA ARG A 116 -13.70 3.39 8.53
C ARG A 116 -14.49 4.34 9.42
N ALA A 117 -13.87 5.43 9.88
CA ALA A 117 -14.52 6.42 10.73
C ALA A 117 -15.70 7.10 10.00
N ARG A 118 -15.50 7.50 8.74
CA ARG A 118 -16.58 8.05 7.90
C ARG A 118 -17.69 7.03 7.64
N TYR A 119 -17.33 5.79 7.35
CA TYR A 119 -18.31 4.73 7.12
C TYR A 119 -19.17 4.46 8.37
N GLN A 120 -18.57 4.49 9.56
CA GLN A 120 -19.29 4.37 10.83
C GLN A 120 -20.22 5.56 11.06
N ALA A 121 -19.75 6.79 10.85
CA ALA A 121 -20.56 7.99 10.97
C ALA A 121 -21.73 8.00 9.97
N ALA A 122 -21.48 7.62 8.71
CA ALA A 122 -22.51 7.50 7.69
C ALA A 122 -23.57 6.45 8.05
N GLN A 123 -23.14 5.28 8.53
CA GLN A 123 -24.08 4.24 8.98
C GLN A 123 -24.98 4.70 10.12
N ALA A 124 -24.43 5.45 11.09
CA ALA A 124 -25.19 5.99 12.20
C ALA A 124 -26.25 7.02 11.76
N ALA A 125 -26.03 7.68 10.62
CA ALA A 125 -26.93 8.68 10.04
C ALA A 125 -27.93 8.10 9.02
N LEU A 126 -27.88 6.79 8.72
CA LEU A 126 -28.75 6.17 7.73
C LEU A 126 -30.23 6.27 8.11
N VAL A 127 -31.04 6.80 7.19
CA VAL A 127 -32.50 6.85 7.30
C VAL A 127 -33.14 5.82 6.38
N PRO A 128 -34.30 5.23 6.75
CA PRO A 128 -35.01 4.30 5.88
C PRO A 128 -35.36 4.90 4.52
N VAL A 129 -35.25 4.09 3.47
CA VAL A 129 -35.70 4.46 2.12
C VAL A 129 -37.19 4.19 2.02
N VAL A 130 -37.98 5.18 1.62
CA VAL A 130 -39.44 5.04 1.50
C VAL A 130 -39.84 4.94 0.04
N CYS A 131 -40.61 3.91 -0.32
CA CYS A 131 -41.18 3.79 -1.66
C CYS A 131 -42.20 4.92 -1.89
N ALA A 132 -41.98 5.74 -2.92
CA ALA A 132 -42.89 6.83 -3.27
C ALA A 132 -44.28 6.35 -3.71
N SER A 133 -44.42 5.09 -4.16
CA SER A 133 -45.69 4.55 -4.66
C SER A 133 -46.57 3.96 -3.55
N CYS A 134 -46.02 3.12 -2.68
CA CYS A 134 -46.80 2.41 -1.64
C CYS A 134 -46.45 2.81 -0.20
N GLY A 135 -45.46 3.68 0.02
CA GLY A 135 -45.03 4.12 1.35
C GLY A 135 -44.25 3.07 2.15
N ALA A 136 -43.97 1.89 1.59
CA ALA A 136 -43.17 0.88 2.27
C ALA A 136 -41.76 1.41 2.59
N ALA A 137 -41.31 1.22 3.83
CA ALA A 137 -39.98 1.58 4.28
C ALA A 137 -39.01 0.39 4.13
N TYR A 138 -37.81 0.67 3.65
CA TYR A 138 -36.75 -0.29 3.42
C TYR A 138 -35.51 0.12 4.22
N GLN A 139 -34.80 -0.88 4.74
CA GLN A 139 -33.46 -0.66 5.25
C GLN A 139 -32.55 -0.29 4.06
N PRO A 140 -31.78 0.81 4.13
CA PRO A 140 -30.82 1.13 3.10
C PRO A 140 -29.85 -0.05 2.89
N PRO A 141 -29.68 -0.53 1.65
CA PRO A 141 -28.67 -1.53 1.37
C PRO A 141 -27.27 -0.94 1.58
N HIS A 142 -26.29 -1.79 1.85
CA HIS A 142 -24.90 -1.39 1.82
C HIS A 142 -24.51 -1.04 0.38
N SER A 143 -24.23 0.24 0.12
CA SER A 143 -23.74 0.71 -1.17
C SER A 143 -23.06 2.07 -1.03
N PHE A 144 -21.94 2.24 -1.75
CA PHE A 144 -21.24 3.52 -1.92
C PHE A 144 -21.67 4.28 -3.18
N ARG A 145 -22.58 3.70 -3.96
CA ARG A 145 -23.10 4.24 -5.22
C ARG A 145 -24.61 4.22 -5.26
N LEU A 146 -25.18 5.00 -6.17
CA LEU A 146 -26.60 4.92 -6.48
C LEU A 146 -26.93 3.52 -6.99
N ILE A 147 -27.99 2.93 -6.45
CA ILE A 147 -28.54 1.66 -6.91
C ILE A 147 -30.05 1.74 -7.07
N GLU A 148 -30.56 0.94 -7.99
CA GLU A 148 -32.00 0.74 -8.18
C GLU A 148 -32.41 -0.59 -7.54
N MET A 149 -33.50 -0.57 -6.79
CA MET A 149 -34.12 -1.70 -6.12
C MET A 149 -35.57 -1.84 -6.57
N ALA A 150 -36.13 -3.04 -6.46
CA ALA A 150 -37.56 -3.26 -6.69
C ALA A 150 -38.33 -3.23 -5.37
N CYS A 151 -39.38 -2.42 -5.28
CA CYS A 151 -40.34 -2.48 -4.20
C CYS A 151 -41.19 -3.75 -4.30
N THR A 152 -41.72 -4.23 -3.17
CA THR A 152 -42.74 -5.29 -3.14
C THR A 152 -44.01 -4.97 -3.94
N CYS A 153 -44.33 -3.68 -4.14
CA CYS A 153 -45.44 -3.25 -5.01
C CYS A 153 -45.08 -3.23 -6.51
N GLY A 154 -43.85 -3.59 -6.87
CA GLY A 154 -43.34 -3.59 -8.24
C GLY A 154 -42.74 -2.25 -8.70
N ALA A 155 -42.93 -1.16 -7.96
CA ALA A 155 -42.34 0.13 -8.30
C ALA A 155 -40.81 0.14 -8.11
N PRO A 156 -40.04 0.80 -8.98
CA PRO A 156 -38.60 1.00 -8.75
C PRO A 156 -38.38 1.96 -7.59
N VAL A 157 -37.39 1.65 -6.74
CA VAL A 157 -36.94 2.48 -5.63
C VAL A 157 -35.46 2.78 -5.85
N ARG A 158 -35.09 4.05 -5.82
CA ARG A 158 -33.70 4.48 -5.92
C ARG A 158 -33.14 4.73 -4.54
N TYR A 159 -32.00 4.11 -4.25
CA TYR A 159 -31.19 4.47 -3.10
C TYR A 159 -29.97 5.23 -3.58
N ASP A 160 -29.86 6.48 -3.14
CA ASP A 160 -28.70 7.32 -3.34
C ASP A 160 -28.01 7.52 -1.98
N PRO A 161 -26.80 6.95 -1.78
CA PRO A 161 -26.06 7.18 -0.54
C PRO A 161 -25.65 8.66 -0.43
N ASP A 162 -25.69 9.19 0.79
CA ASP A 162 -25.27 10.56 1.04
C ASP A 162 -23.78 10.80 0.73
N GLU A 163 -23.37 12.07 0.77
CA GLU A 163 -22.00 12.48 0.50
C GLU A 163 -20.99 11.81 1.45
N LEU A 164 -21.37 11.61 2.72
CA LEU A 164 -20.49 11.00 3.71
C LEU A 164 -20.22 9.52 3.41
N MET A 165 -21.26 8.75 3.08
CA MET A 165 -21.16 7.36 2.63
C MET A 165 -20.35 7.26 1.33
N ARG A 166 -20.66 8.08 0.33
CA ARG A 166 -19.92 8.12 -0.94
C ARG A 166 -18.44 8.43 -0.72
N SER A 167 -18.15 9.39 0.16
CA SER A 167 -16.78 9.76 0.51
C SER A 167 -16.04 8.63 1.23
N ALA A 168 -16.71 7.91 2.15
CA ALA A 168 -16.13 6.75 2.81
C ALA A 168 -15.72 5.67 1.79
N GLY A 169 -16.57 5.42 0.78
CA GLY A 169 -16.24 4.53 -0.34
C GLY A 169 -15.05 5.04 -1.16
N ALA A 170 -15.08 6.30 -1.60
CA ALA A 170 -14.04 6.89 -2.44
C ALA A 170 -12.64 6.85 -1.78
N ILE A 171 -12.56 7.13 -0.48
CA ILE A 171 -11.31 7.07 0.30
C ILE A 171 -10.94 5.61 0.58
N GLY A 172 -11.92 4.79 0.95
CA GLY A 172 -11.72 3.44 1.47
C GLY A 172 -11.31 2.42 0.42
N THR A 173 -11.81 2.52 -0.81
CA THR A 173 -11.62 1.48 -1.85
C THR A 173 -10.17 1.07 -2.02
N HIS A 174 -9.23 2.01 -2.14
CA HIS A 174 -7.81 1.68 -2.26
C HIS A 174 -7.19 1.37 -0.90
N ALA A 175 -7.34 2.28 0.07
CA ALA A 175 -6.62 2.20 1.34
C ALA A 175 -6.97 0.93 2.13
N ILE A 176 -8.24 0.58 2.25
CA ILE A 176 -8.69 -0.63 2.97
C ILE A 176 -8.28 -1.89 2.22
N SER A 177 -8.34 -1.90 0.88
CA SER A 177 -7.94 -3.05 0.08
C SER A 177 -6.44 -3.31 0.15
N GLN A 178 -5.63 -2.24 0.17
CA GLN A 178 -4.19 -2.33 0.30
C GLN A 178 -3.79 -2.76 1.72
N GLU A 179 -4.42 -2.21 2.76
CA GLU A 179 -4.19 -2.62 4.14
C GLU A 179 -4.54 -4.11 4.33
N ALA A 180 -5.64 -4.58 3.73
CA ALA A 180 -6.03 -5.99 3.78
C ALA A 180 -5.04 -6.94 3.09
N ALA A 181 -4.22 -6.42 2.16
CA ALA A 181 -3.22 -7.15 1.38
C ALA A 181 -1.78 -6.77 1.76
N ALA A 182 -1.57 -6.16 2.94
CA ALA A 182 -0.27 -5.61 3.34
C ALA A 182 0.83 -6.69 3.41
N ALA A 183 0.50 -7.88 3.91
CA ALA A 183 1.45 -9.00 4.00
C ALA A 183 1.90 -9.47 2.61
N GLU A 184 0.95 -9.62 1.68
CA GLU A 184 1.22 -10.00 0.30
C GLU A 184 1.96 -8.90 -0.47
N LEU A 185 1.65 -7.63 -0.22
CA LEU A 185 2.37 -6.49 -0.78
C LEU A 185 3.85 -6.49 -0.33
N ALA A 186 4.10 -6.73 0.96
CA ALA A 186 5.45 -6.84 1.50
C ALA A 186 6.22 -8.01 0.86
N ALA A 187 5.57 -9.18 0.72
CA ALA A 187 6.16 -10.33 0.03
C ALA A 187 6.47 -10.04 -1.46
N MET A 188 5.56 -9.35 -2.14
CA MET A 188 5.73 -8.94 -3.54
C MET A 188 6.90 -7.96 -3.71
N ARG A 189 7.02 -6.96 -2.85
CA ARG A 189 8.15 -6.01 -2.84
C ARG A 189 9.47 -6.72 -2.52
N ALA A 190 9.47 -7.67 -1.58
CA ALA A 190 10.65 -8.47 -1.27
C ALA A 190 11.10 -9.32 -2.47
N ALA A 191 10.16 -9.96 -3.18
CA ALA A 191 10.46 -10.73 -4.38
C ALA A 191 10.97 -9.88 -5.54
N ASP A 192 10.37 -8.69 -5.77
CA ASP A 192 10.86 -7.70 -6.75
C ASP A 192 12.32 -7.31 -6.44
N ARG A 193 12.59 -6.92 -5.19
CA ARG A 193 13.95 -6.54 -4.76
C ARG A 193 14.94 -7.68 -4.92
N ALA A 194 14.55 -8.93 -4.59
CA ALA A 194 15.39 -10.10 -4.79
C ALA A 194 15.70 -10.33 -6.27
N ALA A 195 14.70 -10.23 -7.16
CA ALA A 195 14.88 -10.35 -8.60
C ALA A 195 15.83 -9.28 -9.15
N ARG A 196 15.58 -8.00 -8.82
CA ARG A 196 16.44 -6.88 -9.25
C ARG A 196 17.86 -6.95 -8.69
N GLY A 197 18.02 -7.49 -7.49
CA GLY A 197 19.32 -7.66 -6.82
C GLY A 197 20.23 -8.71 -7.46
N ALA A 198 19.67 -9.70 -8.17
CA ALA A 198 20.41 -10.85 -8.69
C ALA A 198 21.33 -10.54 -9.90
N ARG A 199 21.30 -9.30 -10.42
CA ARG A 199 21.93 -8.86 -11.69
C ARG A 199 21.37 -9.64 -12.91
N SER A 200 21.38 -9.00 -14.07
CA SER A 200 20.90 -9.63 -15.30
C SER A 200 21.91 -10.66 -15.84
N PRO A 201 21.46 -11.83 -16.34
CA PRO A 201 20.07 -12.28 -16.41
C PRO A 201 19.52 -12.71 -15.05
N THR A 202 18.30 -12.28 -14.74
CA THR A 202 17.64 -12.66 -13.48
C THR A 202 17.38 -14.17 -13.47
N PRO A 203 17.78 -14.92 -12.42
CA PRO A 203 17.48 -16.34 -12.31
C PRO A 203 15.98 -16.62 -12.40
N LEU A 204 15.58 -17.63 -13.20
CA LEU A 204 14.18 -17.97 -13.45
C LEU A 204 13.36 -18.17 -12.16
N HIS A 205 13.94 -18.83 -11.16
CA HIS A 205 13.24 -19.10 -9.90
C HIS A 205 12.87 -17.82 -9.12
N LEU A 206 13.65 -16.74 -9.25
CA LEU A 206 13.33 -15.45 -8.64
C LEU A 206 12.18 -14.75 -9.38
N LEU A 207 12.15 -14.86 -10.71
CA LEU A 207 11.03 -14.37 -11.52
C LEU A 207 9.73 -15.11 -11.21
N GLN A 208 9.79 -16.43 -11.04
CA GLN A 208 8.65 -17.26 -10.64
C GLN A 208 8.18 -16.94 -9.21
N ALA A 209 9.10 -16.69 -8.28
CA ALA A 209 8.75 -16.26 -6.93
C ALA A 209 8.05 -14.89 -6.94
N TRP A 210 8.52 -13.96 -7.79
CA TRP A 210 7.89 -12.66 -7.97
C TRP A 210 6.51 -12.75 -8.63
N GLU A 211 6.35 -13.57 -9.67
CA GLU A 211 5.05 -13.88 -10.27
C GLU A 211 4.07 -14.39 -9.20
N ALA A 212 4.47 -15.40 -8.42
CA ALA A 212 3.62 -15.97 -7.38
C ALA A 212 3.20 -14.92 -6.33
N ALA A 213 4.12 -14.03 -5.93
CA ALA A 213 3.84 -12.97 -4.98
C ALA A 213 2.89 -11.89 -5.54
N GLN A 214 3.05 -11.51 -6.82
CA GLN A 214 2.10 -10.64 -7.53
C GLN A 214 0.69 -11.24 -7.55
N ILE A 215 0.58 -12.52 -7.88
CA ILE A 215 -0.71 -13.22 -7.91
C ILE A 215 -1.37 -13.24 -6.54
N ALA A 216 -0.61 -13.55 -5.49
CA ALA A 216 -1.11 -13.55 -4.11
C ALA A 216 -1.62 -12.15 -3.71
N TYR A 217 -0.83 -11.10 -3.99
CA TYR A 217 -1.21 -9.72 -3.71
C TYR A 217 -2.50 -9.33 -4.44
N TRP A 218 -2.57 -9.52 -5.76
CA TRP A 218 -3.76 -9.12 -6.52
C TRP A 218 -5.00 -9.88 -6.12
N ARG A 219 -4.88 -11.18 -5.80
CA ARG A 219 -6.01 -11.96 -5.27
C ARG A 219 -6.52 -11.37 -3.96
N ARG A 220 -5.64 -11.08 -3.00
CA ARG A 220 -6.03 -10.55 -1.69
C ARG A 220 -6.61 -9.13 -1.80
N TYR A 221 -5.95 -8.27 -2.57
CA TYR A 221 -6.35 -6.89 -2.81
C TYR A 221 -7.72 -6.82 -3.49
N LEU A 222 -7.94 -7.58 -4.57
CA LEU A 222 -9.21 -7.57 -5.31
C LEU A 222 -10.35 -8.20 -4.51
N ALA A 223 -10.07 -9.23 -3.69
CA ALA A 223 -11.07 -9.80 -2.79
C ALA A 223 -11.58 -8.77 -1.76
N ALA A 224 -10.68 -7.95 -1.19
CA ALA A 224 -11.08 -6.85 -0.31
C ALA A 224 -11.81 -5.74 -1.07
N ARG A 225 -11.32 -5.37 -2.26
CA ARG A 225 -11.91 -4.33 -3.10
C ARG A 225 -13.32 -4.66 -3.59
N ALA A 226 -13.65 -5.93 -3.76
CA ALA A 226 -14.98 -6.38 -4.17
C ALA A 226 -16.09 -5.99 -3.18
N TRP A 227 -15.76 -5.68 -1.93
CA TRP A 227 -16.74 -5.11 -0.98
C TRP A 227 -17.20 -3.70 -1.39
N PHE A 228 -16.30 -2.89 -1.94
CA PHE A 228 -16.59 -1.55 -2.45
C PHE A 228 -17.13 -1.57 -3.89
N GLU A 229 -16.58 -2.47 -4.72
CA GLU A 229 -16.88 -2.61 -6.15
C GLU A 229 -17.31 -4.06 -6.46
N PRO A 230 -18.58 -4.44 -6.15
CA PRO A 230 -19.05 -5.83 -6.26
C PRO A 230 -18.90 -6.48 -7.64
N GLU A 231 -18.83 -5.68 -8.71
CA GLU A 231 -18.54 -6.14 -10.07
C GLU A 231 -17.20 -6.88 -10.18
N LEU A 232 -16.20 -6.50 -9.38
CA LEU A 232 -14.91 -7.19 -9.33
C LEU A 232 -15.03 -8.61 -8.75
N GLY A 233 -16.04 -8.84 -7.90
CA GLY A 233 -16.33 -10.14 -7.31
C GLY A 233 -16.99 -11.14 -8.27
N ARG A 234 -17.44 -10.69 -9.45
CA ARG A 234 -18.12 -11.56 -10.43
C ARG A 234 -17.17 -12.54 -11.11
N ASP A 235 -15.96 -12.07 -11.45
CA ASP A 235 -14.90 -12.90 -12.03
C ASP A 235 -13.52 -12.44 -11.51
N PRO A 236 -13.16 -12.81 -10.26
CA PRO A 236 -11.89 -12.43 -9.66
C PRO A 236 -10.68 -12.98 -10.44
N ALA A 237 -10.84 -14.12 -11.12
CA ALA A 237 -9.75 -14.75 -11.88
C ALA A 237 -9.40 -13.91 -13.12
N LEU A 238 -10.40 -13.42 -13.86
CA LEU A 238 -10.18 -12.52 -14.99
C LEU A 238 -9.52 -11.21 -14.56
N GLU A 239 -9.92 -10.64 -13.43
CA GLU A 239 -9.33 -9.39 -12.94
C GLU A 239 -7.86 -9.55 -12.54
N VAL A 240 -7.50 -10.66 -11.87
CA VAL A 240 -6.09 -10.98 -11.58
C VAL A 240 -5.32 -11.19 -12.89
N LYS A 241 -5.88 -11.92 -13.86
CA LYS A 241 -5.25 -12.17 -15.16
C LYS A 241 -4.88 -10.86 -15.87
N LYS A 242 -5.79 -9.89 -15.93
CA LYS A 242 -5.54 -8.57 -16.56
C LYS A 242 -4.35 -7.83 -15.91
N ARG A 243 -4.22 -7.89 -14.58
CA ARG A 243 -3.08 -7.26 -13.87
C ARG A 243 -1.78 -7.99 -14.16
N MET A 244 -1.82 -9.31 -14.22
CA MET A 244 -0.64 -10.13 -14.52
C MET A 244 -0.19 -9.98 -15.98
N GLU A 245 -1.11 -9.82 -16.94
CA GLU A 245 -0.77 -9.51 -18.34
C GLU A 245 0.10 -8.26 -18.45
N GLN A 246 -0.23 -7.20 -17.69
CA GLN A 246 0.59 -6.00 -17.62
C GLN A 246 1.98 -6.29 -17.04
N TRP A 247 2.07 -7.06 -15.94
CA TRP A 247 3.37 -7.43 -15.36
C TRP A 247 4.23 -8.27 -16.31
N TYR A 248 3.65 -9.27 -16.98
CA TYR A 248 4.39 -10.07 -17.96
C TYR A 248 4.96 -9.18 -19.07
N GLN A 249 4.12 -8.31 -19.67
CA GLN A 249 4.50 -7.47 -20.80
C GLN A 249 5.65 -6.50 -20.48
N TYR A 250 5.59 -5.87 -19.31
CA TYR A 250 6.53 -4.81 -18.91
C TYR A 250 7.67 -5.27 -17.99
N THR A 251 7.69 -6.55 -17.60
CA THR A 251 8.72 -7.08 -16.70
C THR A 251 9.21 -8.44 -17.17
N ALA A 252 8.46 -9.51 -16.94
CA ALA A 252 8.97 -10.87 -17.11
C ALA A 252 9.35 -11.19 -18.57
N ASP A 253 8.57 -10.73 -19.56
CA ASP A 253 8.84 -10.99 -20.98
C ASP A 253 10.10 -10.27 -21.51
N GLN A 254 10.68 -9.33 -20.75
CA GLN A 254 11.96 -8.70 -21.07
C GLN A 254 13.17 -9.54 -20.63
N GLU A 255 12.98 -10.47 -19.67
CA GLU A 255 14.05 -11.29 -19.12
C GLU A 255 14.36 -12.49 -20.04
N GLU A 256 15.64 -12.75 -20.30
CA GLU A 256 16.07 -13.85 -21.15
C GLU A 256 15.70 -15.21 -20.55
N ALA A 257 15.94 -15.41 -19.26
CA ALA A 257 15.64 -16.67 -18.57
C ALA A 257 14.15 -17.04 -18.66
N TRP A 258 13.26 -16.05 -18.61
CA TRP A 258 11.82 -16.24 -18.75
C TRP A 258 11.43 -16.66 -20.17
N ARG A 259 11.97 -15.98 -21.18
CA ARG A 259 11.73 -16.31 -22.60
C ARG A 259 12.28 -17.69 -22.96
N ALA A 260 13.48 -18.02 -22.49
CA ALA A 260 14.11 -19.32 -22.70
C ALA A 260 13.31 -20.48 -22.10
N ALA A 261 12.62 -20.24 -20.97
CA ALA A 261 11.72 -21.21 -20.35
C ALA A 261 10.36 -21.36 -21.08
N GLY A 262 10.15 -20.69 -22.22
CA GLY A 262 8.90 -20.75 -22.98
C GLY A 262 7.81 -19.82 -22.45
N ARG A 263 8.16 -18.79 -21.67
CA ARG A 263 7.22 -17.84 -21.04
C ARG A 263 6.19 -18.57 -20.14
N PRO A 264 6.64 -19.32 -19.13
CA PRO A 264 5.73 -20.05 -18.26
C PRO A 264 4.83 -19.06 -17.52
N ARG A 265 3.51 -19.17 -17.65
CA ARG A 265 2.54 -18.30 -16.96
C ARG A 265 1.69 -19.14 -16.02
N ALA A 266 1.50 -18.67 -14.79
CA ALA A 266 0.70 -19.37 -13.79
C ALA A 266 -0.82 -19.11 -13.92
N ILE A 267 -1.25 -18.18 -14.78
CA ILE A 267 -2.65 -17.76 -14.99
C ILE A 267 -2.97 -17.66 -16.49
#